data_AF-A0A1A8S272-F1
#
_entry.id   AF-A0A1A8S272-F1
#
_cell.length_a   1.000
_cell.length_b   1.000
_cell.length_c   1.000
_cell.angle_alpha   90.00
_cell.angle_beta   90.00
_cell.angle_gamma   90.00
#
_symmetry.space_group_name_H-M   'P 1'
#
loop_
_entity.id
_entity.type
_entity.pdbx_description
1 polymer ?
#
loop_
_entity_poly.entity_id
_entity_poly.type
_entity_poly.pdbx_seq_one_letter_code
_entity_poly.pdbx_strand_id
1 'polypeptide(L)'
;QVLNYRQKEHERAAAADGAMVERDMRQRSQKIKITQAVERLVEDLIQESMARGDFQNLSGAGKPLSKFEYNPYADPMTHNLNRILIDNGYQPSWVVTQRDIRESVDRIRNRLLEGRARLSDPMTPTEQNQWEQLCASVEEDLMKLNKMVDNYNLIVPMLSMQMVHFSLVRELDRAVRGAEQRRMDQLRDKEKERQRRKEEKKRENASSKTRAKSRGLVSWMQRFLRC
;
A
#
# COMPACT_ATOMS: atom_id res chain seq x y z
N GLN A 1 -37.50 -44.46 28.37
CA GLN A 1 -36.74 -44.19 27.13
C GLN A 1 -36.17 -42.76 27.05
N VAL A 2 -36.81 -41.73 27.63
CA VAL A 2 -36.31 -40.33 27.61
C VAL A 2 -35.07 -40.08 28.51
N LEU A 3 -34.92 -40.81 29.61
CA LEU A 3 -33.80 -40.66 30.55
C LEU A 3 -32.44 -41.04 29.92
N ASN A 4 -32.36 -42.15 29.20
CA ASN A 4 -31.13 -42.58 28.50
C ASN A 4 -30.70 -41.60 27.41
N TYR A 5 -31.65 -40.91 26.76
CA TYR A 5 -31.34 -39.91 25.74
C TYR A 5 -30.68 -38.66 26.36
N ARG A 6 -31.24 -38.16 27.48
CA ARG A 6 -30.65 -37.01 28.20
C ARG A 6 -29.24 -37.32 28.71
N GLN A 7 -29.03 -38.53 29.24
CA GLN A 7 -27.73 -38.94 29.74
C GLN A 7 -26.66 -38.99 28.62
N LYS A 8 -27.03 -39.52 27.44
CA LYS A 8 -26.16 -39.56 26.27
C LYS A 8 -25.79 -38.17 25.73
N GLU A 9 -26.71 -37.21 25.79
CA GLU A 9 -26.43 -35.82 25.38
C GLU A 9 -25.52 -35.10 26.39
N HIS A 10 -25.69 -35.33 27.70
CA HIS A 10 -24.77 -34.82 28.71
C HIS A 10 -23.36 -35.40 28.57
N GLU A 11 -23.22 -36.70 28.29
CA GLU A 11 -21.93 -37.33 28.03
C GLU A 11 -21.24 -36.78 26.77
N ARG A 12 -22.02 -36.52 25.71
CA ARG A 12 -21.51 -35.88 24.49
C ARG A 12 -21.06 -34.44 24.72
N ALA A 13 -21.83 -33.66 25.49
CA ALA A 13 -21.47 -32.30 25.87
C ALA A 13 -20.19 -32.30 26.73
N ALA A 14 -20.09 -33.18 27.73
CA ALA A 14 -18.90 -33.32 28.56
C ALA A 14 -17.67 -33.77 27.75
N ALA A 15 -17.83 -34.67 26.78
CA ALA A 15 -16.75 -35.07 25.88
C ALA A 15 -16.33 -33.95 24.93
N ALA A 16 -17.27 -33.14 24.44
CA ALA A 16 -16.97 -31.97 23.60
C ALA A 16 -16.24 -30.87 24.40
N ASP A 17 -16.66 -30.61 25.63
CA ASP A 17 -16.00 -29.67 26.55
C ASP A 17 -14.59 -30.18 26.91
N GLY A 18 -14.44 -31.46 27.23
CA GLY A 18 -13.13 -32.08 27.47
C GLY A 18 -12.18 -31.95 26.27
N ALA A 19 -12.67 -32.19 25.05
CA ALA A 19 -11.90 -32.02 23.83
C ALA A 19 -11.53 -30.55 23.55
N MET A 20 -12.38 -29.59 23.95
CA MET A 20 -12.08 -28.15 23.86
C MET A 20 -10.96 -27.78 24.84
N VAL A 21 -11.05 -28.22 26.09
CA VAL A 21 -10.04 -27.98 27.13
C VAL A 21 -8.67 -28.57 26.74
N GLU A 22 -8.64 -29.77 26.17
CA GLU A 22 -7.40 -30.40 25.70
C GLU A 22 -6.74 -29.61 24.55
N ARG A 23 -7.54 -29.11 23.60
CA ARG A 23 -7.03 -28.23 22.52
C ARG A 23 -6.45 -26.95 23.09
N ASP A 24 -7.12 -26.32 24.05
CA ASP A 24 -6.63 -25.10 24.71
C ASP A 24 -5.33 -25.35 25.49
N MET A 25 -5.23 -26.46 26.21
CA MET A 25 -3.99 -26.87 26.90
C MET A 25 -2.84 -27.10 25.91
N ARG A 26 -3.12 -27.74 24.77
CA ARG A 26 -2.12 -27.93 23.70
C ARG A 26 -1.68 -26.59 23.10
N GLN A 27 -2.59 -25.66 22.85
CA GLN A 27 -2.24 -24.33 22.34
C GLN A 27 -1.41 -23.54 23.35
N ARG A 28 -1.77 -23.57 24.65
CA ARG A 28 -1.00 -22.91 25.71
C ARG A 28 0.40 -23.48 25.83
N SER A 29 0.54 -24.80 25.84
CA SER A 29 1.86 -25.44 25.91
C SER A 29 2.71 -25.13 24.68
N GLN A 30 2.13 -25.07 23.47
CA GLN A 30 2.86 -24.61 22.28
C GLN A 30 3.31 -23.16 22.41
N LYS A 31 2.44 -22.25 22.88
CA LYS A 31 2.80 -20.84 23.12
C LYS A 31 3.98 -20.73 24.09
N ILE A 32 3.94 -21.45 25.21
CA ILE A 32 5.03 -21.45 26.21
C ILE A 32 6.34 -21.97 25.60
N LYS A 33 6.28 -23.04 24.80
CA LYS A 33 7.48 -23.56 24.12
C LYS A 33 8.07 -22.55 23.14
N ILE A 34 7.22 -21.84 22.40
CA ILE A 34 7.65 -20.79 21.46
C ILE A 34 8.30 -19.63 22.21
N THR A 35 7.69 -19.12 23.29
CA THR A 35 8.26 -18.01 24.05
C THR A 35 9.61 -18.37 24.65
N GLN A 36 9.74 -19.56 25.23
CA GLN A 36 11.02 -20.03 25.78
C GLN A 36 12.09 -20.25 24.70
N ALA A 37 11.71 -20.64 23.49
CA ALA A 37 12.65 -20.76 22.38
C ALA A 37 13.14 -19.38 21.93
N VAL A 38 12.25 -18.40 21.85
CA VAL A 38 12.60 -17.00 21.52
C VAL A 38 13.53 -16.41 22.57
N GLU A 39 13.25 -16.59 23.86
CA GLU A 39 14.11 -16.11 24.94
C GLU A 39 15.54 -16.68 24.84
N ARG A 40 15.68 -17.98 24.57
CA ARG A 40 16.99 -18.60 24.36
C ARG A 40 17.72 -18.03 23.15
N LEU A 41 17.02 -17.89 22.01
CA LEU A 41 17.60 -17.31 20.80
C LEU A 41 18.08 -15.87 21.03
N VAL A 42 17.30 -15.07 21.76
CA VAL A 42 17.68 -13.69 22.10
C VAL A 42 18.92 -13.66 23.00
N GLU A 43 18.99 -14.54 24.01
CA GLU A 43 20.17 -14.65 24.87
C GLU A 43 21.42 -15.04 24.06
N ASP A 44 21.30 -16.06 23.19
CA ASP A 44 22.40 -16.50 22.32
C ASP A 44 22.90 -15.35 21.43
N LEU A 45 21.99 -14.56 20.84
CA LEU A 45 22.31 -13.38 20.04
C LEU A 45 23.03 -12.28 20.84
N ILE A 46 22.62 -12.06 22.10
CA ILE A 46 23.27 -11.10 22.99
C ILE A 46 24.70 -11.56 23.30
N GLN A 47 24.88 -12.83 23.67
CA GLN A 47 26.20 -13.40 23.99
C GLN A 47 27.12 -13.39 22.78
N GLU A 48 26.61 -13.71 21.58
CA GLU A 48 27.38 -13.64 20.34
C GLU A 48 27.83 -12.21 20.03
N SER A 49 26.95 -11.21 20.22
CA SER A 49 27.28 -9.80 20.00
C SER A 49 28.27 -9.26 21.04
N MET A 50 28.19 -9.74 22.28
CA MET A 50 29.20 -9.47 23.31
C MET A 50 30.57 -10.06 22.93
N ALA A 51 30.60 -11.31 22.47
CA ALA A 51 31.82 -11.99 22.04
C ALA A 51 32.47 -11.33 20.82
N ARG A 52 31.66 -10.84 19.86
CA ARG A 52 32.12 -10.05 18.71
C ARG A 52 32.65 -8.66 19.08
N GLY A 53 32.34 -8.17 20.28
CA GLY A 53 32.78 -6.87 20.76
C GLY A 53 31.95 -5.70 20.22
N ASP A 54 30.73 -5.93 19.73
CA ASP A 54 29.84 -4.89 19.19
C ASP A 54 29.54 -3.79 20.22
N PHE A 55 29.69 -4.09 21.51
CA PHE A 55 29.49 -3.15 22.62
C PHE A 55 30.72 -2.33 23.03
N GLN A 56 31.91 -2.59 22.47
CA GLN A 56 33.16 -1.99 22.95
C GLN A 56 33.44 -0.58 22.41
N ASN A 57 32.88 -0.21 21.25
CA ASN A 57 33.13 1.08 20.57
C ASN A 57 31.84 1.89 20.31
N LEU A 58 30.91 1.87 21.27
CA LEU A 58 29.66 2.63 21.16
C LEU A 58 29.93 4.15 21.29
N SER A 59 29.25 4.93 20.45
CA SER A 59 29.30 6.39 20.52
C SER A 59 28.72 6.87 21.86
N GLY A 60 29.57 7.46 22.70
CA GLY A 60 29.17 7.94 24.04
C GLY A 60 29.42 6.98 25.20
N ALA A 61 30.13 5.86 24.97
CA ALA A 61 30.62 5.01 26.07
C ALA A 61 31.42 5.83 27.10
N GLY A 62 31.11 5.65 28.39
CA GLY A 62 31.75 6.36 29.51
C GLY A 62 31.33 7.82 29.69
N LYS A 63 30.46 8.38 28.83
CA LYS A 63 29.90 9.73 28.99
C LYS A 63 28.54 9.66 29.70
N PRO A 64 28.18 10.67 30.52
CA PRO A 64 26.84 10.75 31.08
C PRO A 64 25.79 10.81 29.97
N LEU A 65 24.65 10.15 30.18
CA LEU A 65 23.54 10.16 29.22
C LEU A 65 23.10 11.60 28.96
N SER A 66 22.84 11.95 27.70
CA SER A 66 22.27 13.24 27.34
C SER A 66 20.98 13.46 28.14
N LYS A 67 20.77 14.66 28.69
CA LYS A 67 19.50 15.01 29.36
C LYS A 67 18.35 14.64 28.44
N PHE A 68 17.49 13.74 28.90
CA PHE A 68 16.35 13.26 28.14
C PHE A 68 15.39 14.42 27.89
N GLU A 69 14.74 14.45 26.73
CA GLU A 69 13.55 15.27 26.54
C GLU A 69 12.53 14.82 27.59
N TYR A 70 12.28 15.68 28.58
CA TYR A 70 11.36 15.37 29.64
C TYR A 70 9.95 15.50 29.09
N ASN A 71 9.27 14.36 28.93
CA ASN A 71 7.84 14.32 28.67
C ASN A 71 7.09 14.24 30.01
N PRO A 72 6.38 15.30 30.45
CA PRO A 72 5.65 15.30 31.72
C PRO A 72 4.50 14.28 31.78
N TYR A 73 4.05 13.80 30.61
CA TYR A 73 2.93 12.89 30.48
C TYR A 73 3.36 11.42 30.34
N ALA A 74 4.66 11.13 30.29
CA ALA A 74 5.18 9.78 30.15
C ALA A 74 6.14 9.44 31.30
N ASP A 75 6.07 8.18 31.74
CA ASP A 75 7.04 7.63 32.66
C ASP A 75 8.45 7.64 32.03
N PRO A 76 9.50 8.09 32.75
CA PRO A 76 10.86 8.18 32.22
C PRO A 76 11.39 6.86 31.65
N MET A 77 11.08 5.71 32.26
CA MET A 77 11.53 4.41 31.74
C MET A 77 10.87 4.07 30.42
N THR A 78 9.55 4.27 30.32
CA THR A 78 8.78 4.01 29.10
C THR A 78 9.23 4.92 27.95
N HIS A 79 9.44 6.20 28.25
CA HIS A 79 9.92 7.17 27.27
C HIS A 79 11.31 6.80 26.73
N ASN A 80 12.23 6.41 27.62
CA ASN A 80 13.58 6.00 27.22
C ASN A 80 13.57 4.72 26.39
N LEU A 81 12.73 3.74 26.74
CA LEU A 81 12.59 2.52 25.95
C LEU A 81 12.05 2.82 24.55
N ASN A 82 10.99 3.63 24.45
CA ASN A 82 10.42 4.02 23.15
C ASN A 82 11.43 4.77 22.29
N ARG A 83 12.25 5.64 22.89
CA ARG A 83 13.35 6.30 22.18
C ARG A 83 14.36 5.31 21.62
N ILE A 84 14.84 4.38 22.45
CA ILE A 84 15.81 3.36 22.00
C ILE A 84 15.22 2.56 20.83
N LEU A 85 13.95 2.17 20.92
CA LEU A 85 13.26 1.47 19.84
C LEU A 85 13.24 2.32 18.55
N ILE A 86 12.88 3.60 18.64
CA ILE A 86 12.84 4.51 17.49
C ILE A 86 14.25 4.73 16.90
N ASP A 87 15.27 4.93 17.73
CA ASP A 87 16.66 5.12 17.30
C ASP A 87 17.19 3.90 16.53
N ASN A 88 16.71 2.69 16.87
CA ASN A 88 17.02 1.44 16.17
C ASN A 88 16.07 1.15 14.98
N GLY A 89 15.17 2.06 14.63
CA GLY A 89 14.25 1.92 13.50
C GLY A 89 13.08 0.95 13.74
N TYR A 90 12.77 0.64 15.00
CA TYR A 90 11.62 -0.20 15.33
C TYR A 90 10.31 0.48 14.93
N GLN A 91 9.42 -0.29 14.29
CA GLN A 91 8.12 0.17 13.87
C GLN A 91 7.03 -0.61 14.61
N PRO A 92 6.09 0.08 15.28
CA PRO A 92 4.93 -0.58 15.86
C PRO A 92 4.14 -1.37 14.81
N SER A 93 3.60 -2.53 15.19
CA SER A 93 2.86 -3.42 14.30
C SER A 93 1.74 -2.72 13.51
N TRP A 94 1.03 -1.79 14.15
CA TRP A 94 -0.04 -1.03 13.50
C TRP A 94 0.49 -0.10 12.39
N VAL A 95 1.71 0.44 12.50
CA VAL A 95 2.33 1.27 11.44
C VAL A 95 2.60 0.43 10.21
N VAL A 96 3.17 -0.77 10.41
CA VAL A 96 3.47 -1.72 9.33
C VAL A 96 2.18 -2.15 8.66
N THR A 97 1.18 -2.55 9.45
CA THR A 97 -0.12 -2.98 8.92
C THR A 97 -0.83 -1.85 8.18
N GLN A 98 -0.74 -0.60 8.67
CA GLN A 98 -1.30 0.56 7.99
C GLN A 98 -0.68 0.76 6.60
N ARG A 99 0.65 0.61 6.51
CA ARG A 99 1.37 0.68 5.23
C ARG A 99 0.91 -0.45 4.30
N ASP A 100 0.84 -1.67 4.79
CA ASP A 100 0.42 -2.84 4.00
C ASP A 100 -1.01 -2.69 3.46
N ILE A 101 -1.92 -2.13 4.26
CA ILE A 101 -3.28 -1.80 3.84
C ILE A 101 -3.26 -0.78 2.70
N ARG A 102 -2.51 0.32 2.84
CA ARG A 102 -2.41 1.36 1.79
C ARG A 102 -1.86 0.78 0.49
N GLU A 103 -0.77 0.04 0.55
CA GLU A 103 -0.18 -0.59 -0.63
C GLU A 103 -1.15 -1.60 -1.27
N SER A 104 -1.88 -2.37 -0.48
CA SER A 104 -2.88 -3.33 -0.98
C SER A 104 -4.05 -2.63 -1.67
N VAL A 105 -4.55 -1.53 -1.09
CA VAL A 105 -5.58 -0.70 -1.71
C VAL A 105 -5.12 -0.16 -3.06
N ASP A 106 -3.89 0.37 -3.12
CA ASP A 106 -3.35 0.92 -4.36
C ASP A 106 -3.16 -0.16 -5.43
N ARG A 107 -2.69 -1.36 -5.04
CA ARG A 107 -2.61 -2.52 -5.93
C ARG A 107 -3.97 -2.90 -6.51
N ILE A 108 -5.00 -3.02 -5.67
CA ILE A 108 -6.36 -3.37 -6.10
C ILE A 108 -6.92 -2.30 -7.04
N ARG A 109 -6.79 -1.02 -6.67
CA ARG A 109 -7.27 0.11 -7.49
C ARG A 109 -6.60 0.17 -8.84
N ASN A 110 -5.28 0.02 -8.89
CA ASN A 110 -4.54 0.02 -10.15
C ASN A 110 -4.94 -1.16 -11.03
N ARG A 111 -5.10 -2.36 -10.47
CA ARG A 111 -5.56 -3.55 -11.21
C ARG A 111 -6.97 -3.37 -11.77
N LEU A 112 -7.91 -2.85 -10.99
CA LEU A 112 -9.27 -2.54 -11.46
C LEU A 112 -9.26 -1.50 -12.59
N LEU A 113 -8.48 -0.44 -12.42
CA LEU A 113 -8.44 0.65 -13.38
C LEU A 113 -7.77 0.21 -14.69
N GLU A 114 -6.63 -0.49 -14.63
CA GLU A 114 -6.00 -1.07 -15.81
C GLU A 114 -6.89 -2.10 -16.49
N GLY A 115 -7.54 -2.96 -15.71
CA GLY A 115 -8.54 -3.91 -16.20
C GLY A 115 -9.62 -3.19 -17.00
N ARG A 116 -10.24 -2.14 -16.43
CA ARG A 116 -11.30 -1.40 -17.11
C ARG A 116 -10.81 -0.59 -18.31
N ALA A 117 -9.60 -0.02 -18.24
CA ALA A 117 -9.03 0.81 -19.29
C ALA A 117 -8.66 0.01 -20.55
N ARG A 118 -8.36 -1.29 -20.40
CA ARG A 118 -8.06 -2.19 -21.53
C ARG A 118 -9.30 -2.58 -22.34
N LEU A 119 -10.48 -2.58 -21.72
CA LEU A 119 -11.72 -3.04 -22.35
C LEU A 119 -12.30 -1.97 -23.27
N SER A 120 -13.00 -2.40 -24.32
CA SER A 120 -13.66 -1.49 -25.25
C SER A 120 -14.92 -0.86 -24.62
N ASP A 121 -15.46 0.13 -25.32
CA ASP A 121 -16.71 0.78 -24.94
C ASP A 121 -17.56 1.03 -26.20
N PRO A 122 -18.68 0.32 -26.40
CA PRO A 122 -19.24 -0.75 -25.55
C PRO A 122 -18.36 -2.01 -25.51
N MET A 123 -18.43 -2.77 -24.42
CA MET A 123 -17.67 -4.02 -24.23
C MET A 123 -18.21 -5.15 -25.12
N THR A 124 -17.32 -6.00 -25.62
CA THR A 124 -17.70 -7.27 -26.26
C THR A 124 -18.13 -8.32 -25.21
N PRO A 125 -18.93 -9.34 -25.56
CA PRO A 125 -19.34 -10.38 -24.61
C PRO A 125 -18.15 -11.14 -23.97
N THR A 126 -17.06 -11.34 -24.71
CA THR A 126 -15.84 -11.97 -24.19
C THR A 126 -15.13 -11.07 -23.18
N GLU A 127 -15.10 -9.77 -23.43
CA GLU A 127 -14.55 -8.77 -22.52
C GLU A 127 -15.39 -8.60 -21.26
N GLN A 128 -16.71 -8.73 -21.35
CA GLN A 128 -17.61 -8.75 -20.19
C GLN A 128 -17.27 -9.93 -19.26
N ASN A 129 -17.12 -11.15 -19.82
CA ASN A 129 -16.71 -12.31 -19.02
C ASN A 129 -15.34 -12.11 -18.34
N GLN A 130 -14.38 -11.51 -19.05
CA GLN A 130 -13.07 -11.18 -18.45
C GLN A 130 -13.18 -10.15 -17.33
N TRP A 131 -14.05 -9.16 -17.50
CA TRP A 131 -14.32 -8.16 -16.47
C TRP A 131 -14.97 -8.78 -15.24
N GLU A 132 -15.94 -9.66 -15.41
CA GLU A 132 -16.62 -10.36 -14.31
C GLU A 132 -15.65 -11.25 -13.53
N GLN A 133 -14.78 -12.00 -14.22
CA GLN A 133 -13.73 -12.79 -13.58
C GLN A 133 -12.76 -11.91 -12.77
N LEU A 134 -12.39 -10.75 -13.33
CA LEU A 134 -11.55 -9.79 -12.63
C LEU A 134 -12.28 -9.22 -11.39
N CYS A 135 -13.57 -8.90 -11.49
CA CYS A 135 -14.39 -8.46 -10.36
C CYS A 135 -14.43 -9.51 -9.24
N ALA A 136 -14.67 -10.78 -9.58
CA ALA A 136 -14.70 -11.87 -8.61
C ALA A 136 -13.34 -12.05 -7.91
N SER A 137 -12.25 -12.02 -8.67
CA SER A 137 -10.90 -12.11 -8.08
C SER A 137 -10.55 -10.92 -7.18
N VAL A 138 -11.05 -9.72 -7.48
CA VAL A 138 -10.84 -8.53 -6.66
C VAL A 138 -11.72 -8.57 -5.41
N GLU A 139 -12.92 -9.15 -5.49
CA GLU A 139 -13.79 -9.35 -4.34
C GLU A 139 -13.11 -10.19 -3.26
N GLU A 140 -12.47 -11.31 -3.65
CA GLU A 140 -11.69 -12.12 -2.71
C GLU A 140 -10.53 -11.36 -2.07
N ASP A 141 -9.81 -10.55 -2.85
CA ASP A 141 -8.72 -9.71 -2.36
C ASP A 141 -9.24 -8.61 -1.41
N LEU A 142 -10.40 -8.02 -1.70
CA LEU A 142 -11.08 -7.08 -0.80
C LEU A 142 -11.52 -7.74 0.50
N MET A 143 -11.97 -9.00 0.49
CA MET A 143 -12.29 -9.72 1.72
C MET A 143 -11.03 -9.90 2.59
N LYS A 144 -9.89 -10.26 2.00
CA LYS A 144 -8.61 -10.36 2.72
C LYS A 144 -8.18 -9.01 3.27
N LEU A 145 -8.32 -7.95 2.46
CA LEU A 145 -8.02 -6.58 2.87
C LEU A 145 -8.91 -6.13 4.04
N ASN A 146 -10.22 -6.38 3.98
CA ASN A 146 -11.15 -6.00 5.04
C ASN A 146 -10.85 -6.73 6.36
N LYS A 147 -10.45 -8.00 6.31
CA LYS A 147 -9.93 -8.71 7.50
C LYS A 147 -8.66 -8.07 8.07
N MET A 148 -7.76 -7.61 7.20
CA MET A 148 -6.56 -6.88 7.64
C MET A 148 -6.93 -5.53 8.26
N VAL A 149 -7.93 -4.84 7.72
CA VAL A 149 -8.50 -3.61 8.29
C VAL A 149 -9.12 -3.88 9.67
N ASP A 150 -9.84 -4.99 9.84
CA ASP A 150 -10.36 -5.38 11.16
C ASP A 150 -9.23 -5.58 12.17
N ASN A 151 -8.21 -6.36 11.81
CA ASN A 151 -7.05 -6.56 12.68
C ASN A 151 -6.35 -5.24 13.02
N TYR A 152 -6.19 -4.35 12.04
CA TYR A 152 -5.64 -3.02 12.24
C TYR A 152 -6.50 -2.19 13.22
N ASN A 153 -7.83 -2.20 13.05
CA ASN A 153 -8.76 -1.47 13.92
C ASN A 153 -8.71 -1.95 15.38
N LEU A 154 -8.32 -3.20 15.62
CA LEU A 154 -8.14 -3.76 16.96
C LEU A 154 -6.82 -3.32 17.64
N ILE A 155 -5.80 -2.94 16.86
CA ILE A 155 -4.46 -2.61 17.39
C ILE A 155 -4.11 -1.12 17.36
N VAL A 156 -4.93 -0.28 16.71
CA VAL A 156 -4.66 1.16 16.65
C VAL A 156 -4.82 1.84 18.02
N PRO A 157 -3.95 2.79 18.36
CA PRO A 157 -4.00 3.48 19.65
C PRO A 157 -5.10 4.53 19.75
N MET A 158 -5.65 4.99 18.62
CA MET A 158 -6.64 6.08 18.56
C MET A 158 -7.82 5.72 17.66
N LEU A 159 -9.03 6.04 18.12
CA LEU A 159 -10.28 5.78 17.38
C LEU A 159 -10.30 6.50 16.02
N SER A 160 -9.73 7.71 15.95
CA SER A 160 -9.63 8.49 14.71
C SER A 160 -8.74 7.83 13.64
N MET A 161 -7.90 6.87 14.02
CA MET A 161 -7.05 6.11 13.10
C MET A 161 -7.73 4.86 12.54
N GLN A 162 -8.90 4.49 13.06
CA GLN A 162 -9.64 3.34 12.54
C GLN A 162 -10.11 3.58 11.11
N MET A 163 -10.20 2.49 10.37
CA MET A 163 -10.53 2.46 8.96
C MET A 163 -11.86 1.75 8.72
N VAL A 164 -12.58 2.22 7.71
CA VAL A 164 -13.82 1.60 7.24
C VAL A 164 -13.49 0.54 6.18
N HIS A 165 -14.32 -0.49 6.11
CA HIS A 165 -14.23 -1.49 5.05
C HIS A 165 -14.38 -0.90 3.65
N PHE A 166 -13.70 -1.55 2.72
CA PHE A 166 -13.77 -1.27 1.30
C PHE A 166 -14.88 -2.10 0.68
N SER A 167 -15.76 -1.46 -0.10
CA SER A 167 -16.83 -2.14 -0.83
C SER A 167 -16.50 -2.26 -2.31
N LEU A 168 -16.78 -3.45 -2.87
CA LEU A 168 -16.52 -3.75 -4.27
C LEU A 168 -17.21 -2.73 -5.18
N VAL A 169 -18.51 -2.49 -4.97
CA VAL A 169 -19.31 -1.57 -5.79
C VAL A 169 -18.67 -0.18 -5.88
N ARG A 170 -18.17 0.38 -4.77
CA ARG A 170 -17.54 1.71 -4.76
C ARG A 170 -16.21 1.72 -5.50
N GLU A 171 -15.42 0.65 -5.39
CA GLU A 171 -14.14 0.56 -6.07
C GLU A 171 -14.30 0.29 -7.57
N LEU A 172 -15.32 -0.48 -7.99
CA LEU A 172 -15.67 -0.66 -9.40
C LEU A 172 -16.11 0.66 -10.04
N ASP A 173 -17.04 1.37 -9.38
CA ASP A 173 -17.55 2.67 -9.83
C ASP A 173 -16.41 3.72 -9.91
N ARG A 174 -15.48 3.70 -8.95
CA ARG A 174 -14.24 4.48 -9.02
C ARG A 174 -13.37 4.12 -10.22
N ALA A 175 -13.21 2.82 -10.53
CA ALA A 175 -12.42 2.37 -11.66
C ALA A 175 -13.04 2.73 -13.01
N VAL A 176 -14.37 2.65 -13.14
CA VAL A 176 -15.10 3.07 -14.35
C VAL A 176 -14.90 4.56 -14.61
N ARG A 177 -15.20 5.41 -13.62
CA ARG A 177 -14.96 6.86 -13.75
C ARG A 177 -13.50 7.20 -14.03
N GLY A 178 -12.57 6.49 -13.37
CA GLY A 178 -11.14 6.66 -13.59
C GLY A 178 -10.71 6.32 -15.02
N ALA A 179 -11.26 5.23 -15.59
CA ALA A 179 -10.98 4.83 -16.96
C ALA A 179 -11.57 5.82 -17.98
N GLU A 180 -12.81 6.28 -17.77
CA GLU A 180 -13.45 7.33 -18.58
C GLU A 180 -12.62 8.62 -18.58
N GLN A 181 -12.23 9.08 -17.39
CA GLN A 181 -11.40 10.28 -17.25
C GLN A 181 -10.07 10.14 -17.99
N ARG A 182 -9.37 9.00 -17.84
CA ARG A 182 -8.12 8.74 -18.58
C ARG A 182 -8.32 8.79 -20.09
N ARG A 183 -9.41 8.23 -20.62
CA ARG A 183 -9.73 8.30 -22.06
C ARG A 183 -9.94 9.76 -22.51
N MET A 184 -10.66 10.55 -21.72
CA MET A 184 -10.88 11.97 -22.02
C MET A 184 -9.59 12.78 -21.97
N ASP A 185 -8.71 12.52 -21.00
CA ASP A 185 -7.39 13.14 -20.91
C ASP A 185 -6.52 12.82 -22.13
N GLN A 186 -6.50 11.55 -22.56
CA GLN A 186 -5.78 11.14 -23.76
C GLN A 186 -6.30 11.85 -25.03
N LEU A 187 -7.61 12.05 -25.16
CA LEU A 187 -8.20 12.79 -26.28
C LEU A 187 -7.79 14.26 -26.24
N ARG A 188 -7.88 14.89 -25.06
CA ARG A 188 -7.44 16.28 -24.85
C ARG A 188 -5.97 16.49 -25.19
N ASP A 189 -5.11 15.56 -24.79
CA ASP A 189 -3.67 15.66 -25.04
C ASP A 189 -3.33 15.45 -26.51
N LYS A 190 -3.98 14.49 -27.20
CA LYS A 190 -3.89 14.34 -28.66
C LYS A 190 -4.33 15.60 -29.41
N GLU A 191 -5.38 16.27 -28.94
CA GLU A 191 -5.85 17.51 -29.55
C GLU A 191 -4.87 18.66 -29.35
N LYS A 192 -4.36 18.85 -28.13
CA LYS A 192 -3.30 19.83 -27.85
C LYS A 192 -2.07 19.58 -28.70
N GLU A 193 -1.64 18.33 -28.85
CA GLU A 193 -0.51 17.97 -29.71
C GLU A 193 -0.77 18.31 -31.18
N ARG A 194 -1.96 18.00 -31.69
CA ARG A 194 -2.37 18.38 -33.05
C ARG A 194 -2.36 19.91 -33.24
N GLN A 195 -2.82 20.68 -32.25
CA GLN A 195 -2.79 22.14 -32.30
C GLN A 195 -1.35 22.68 -32.32
N ARG A 196 -0.47 22.16 -31.44
CA ARG A 196 0.96 22.52 -31.43
C ARG A 196 1.62 22.26 -32.79
N ARG A 197 1.41 21.08 -33.37
CA ARG A 197 1.94 20.74 -34.71
C ARG A 197 1.40 21.67 -35.81
N LYS A 198 0.15 22.13 -35.71
CA LYS A 198 -0.43 23.11 -36.65
C LYS A 198 0.21 24.49 -36.48
N GLU A 199 0.45 24.93 -35.25
CA GLU A 199 1.11 26.20 -34.95
C GLU A 199 2.57 26.21 -35.40
N GLU A 200 3.31 25.14 -35.17
CA GLU A 200 4.68 24.96 -35.66
C GLU A 200 4.74 25.05 -37.18
N LYS A 201 3.90 24.29 -37.90
CA LYS A 201 3.80 24.39 -39.36
C LYS A 201 3.44 25.79 -39.83
N LYS A 202 2.55 26.51 -39.14
CA LYS A 202 2.23 27.91 -39.46
C LYS A 202 3.45 28.82 -39.26
N ARG A 203 4.22 28.65 -38.18
CA ARG A 203 5.46 29.41 -37.91
C ARG A 203 6.54 29.12 -38.95
N GLU A 204 6.74 27.87 -39.33
CA GLU A 204 7.67 27.45 -40.40
C GLU A 204 7.27 28.01 -41.77
N ASN A 205 5.99 27.97 -42.10
CA ASN A 205 5.47 28.57 -43.33
C ASN A 205 5.61 30.11 -43.33
N ALA A 206 5.43 30.76 -42.19
CA ALA A 206 5.64 32.21 -42.06
C ALA A 206 7.13 32.57 -42.18
N SER A 207 8.03 31.79 -41.58
CA SER A 207 9.48 32.03 -41.67
C SER A 207 10.01 31.78 -43.09
N SER A 208 9.54 30.72 -43.77
CA SER A 208 9.91 30.43 -45.16
C SER A 208 9.40 31.51 -46.13
N LYS A 209 8.18 32.01 -45.95
CA LYS A 209 7.63 33.12 -46.74
C LYS A 209 8.41 34.42 -46.52
N THR A 210 8.84 34.70 -45.29
CA THR A 210 9.70 35.85 -44.96
C THR A 210 11.07 35.73 -45.62
N ARG A 211 11.68 34.53 -45.57
CA ARG A 211 12.98 34.24 -46.22
C ARG A 211 12.90 34.27 -47.75
N ALA A 212 11.78 33.88 -48.34
CA ALA A 212 11.53 33.99 -49.78
C ALA A 212 11.36 35.46 -50.21
N LYS A 213 10.63 36.28 -49.44
CA LYS A 213 10.52 37.73 -49.68
C LYS A 213 11.88 38.43 -49.60
N SER A 214 12.69 38.14 -48.59
CA SER A 214 14.01 38.76 -48.45
C SER A 214 14.96 38.36 -49.59
N ARG A 215 14.96 37.09 -50.03
CA ARG A 215 15.71 36.65 -51.22
C ARG A 215 15.24 37.34 -52.51
N GLY A 216 13.92 37.51 -52.69
CA GLY A 216 13.36 38.21 -53.86
C GLY A 216 13.78 39.68 -53.93
N LEU A 217 13.76 40.38 -52.79
CA LEU A 217 14.21 41.78 -52.69
C LEU A 217 15.71 41.93 -53.02
N VAL A 218 16.56 41.02 -52.50
CA VAL A 218 18.00 41.02 -52.78
C VAL A 218 18.29 40.74 -54.26
N SER A 219 17.56 39.81 -54.89
CA SER A 219 17.67 39.51 -56.32
C SER A 219 17.24 40.71 -57.19
N TRP A 220 16.17 41.41 -56.81
CA TRP A 220 15.72 42.62 -57.50
C TRP A 220 16.76 43.75 -57.40
N MET A 221 17.33 43.99 -56.22
CA MET A 221 18.41 44.97 -56.04
C MET A 221 19.66 44.63 -56.86
N GLN A 222 20.07 43.36 -56.92
CA GLN A 222 21.22 42.91 -57.72
C GLN A 222 21.00 43.07 -59.22
N ARG A 223 19.77 42.93 -59.72
CA ARG A 223 19.42 43.23 -61.11
C ARG A 223 19.43 44.73 -61.40
N PHE A 224 19.01 45.54 -60.45
CA PHE A 224 18.98 47.01 -60.60
C PHE A 224 20.39 47.62 -60.63
N LEU A 225 21.35 47.01 -59.94
CA LEU A 225 22.76 47.44 -59.90
C LEU A 225 23.63 46.88 -61.06
N ARG A 226 23.05 46.08 -61.97
CA ARG A 226 23.73 45.51 -63.15
C ARG A 226 23.32 46.16 -64.48
N CYS A 227 22.52 47.23 -64.43
CA CYS A 227 22.31 48.17 -65.54
C CYS A 227 23.19 49.39 -65.33
#